data_AF-A0A9W5RGH1-F1
#
_entry.id   AF-A0A9W5RGH1-F1
#
_cell.length_a   1.000
_cell.length_b   1.000
_cell.length_c   1.000
_cell.angle_alpha   90.00
_cell.angle_beta   90.00
_cell.angle_gamma   90.00
#
_symmetry.space_group_name_H-M   'P 1'
#
loop_
_entity.id
_entity.type
_entity.pdbx_description
1 polymer ?
#
loop_
_entity_poly.entity_id
_entity_poly.type
_entity_poly.pdbx_seq_one_letter_code
_entity_poly.pdbx_strand_id
1 'polypeptide(L)'
;MKKFIEEFKEFIQQGNVMDMAIGIIIGGAFTAIVTSLVNDIINPFIKLISGGGTEVSGLSIPVPGTQNGIDFGAFISAIINFLIIAFIVFCMVKALNKFMKASKLKKDEEEAVEEVAAPHCPHCLEEVKEGATRCPHCTGEIEGGAHAA
;
A
#
# COMPACT_ATOMS: atom_id res chain seq x y z
N MET A 1 12.95 21.87 -25.15
CA MET A 1 12.76 21.70 -23.69
C MET A 1 11.34 22.03 -23.23
N LYS A 2 10.75 23.19 -23.58
CA LYS A 2 9.37 23.52 -23.19
C LYS A 2 8.33 22.46 -23.60
N LYS A 3 8.38 22.00 -24.86
CA LYS A 3 7.49 20.94 -25.38
C LYS A 3 7.56 19.62 -24.60
N PHE A 4 8.77 19.17 -24.27
CA PHE A 4 8.97 17.94 -23.50
C PHE A 4 8.46 18.08 -22.04
N ILE A 5 8.62 19.26 -21.44
CA ILE A 5 8.09 19.54 -20.09
C ILE A 5 6.55 19.62 -20.11
N GLU A 6 5.95 20.15 -21.18
CA GLU A 6 4.50 20.17 -21.37
C GLU A 6 3.95 18.74 -21.57
N GLU A 7 4.54 17.94 -22.44
CA GLU A 7 4.19 16.53 -22.65
C GLU A 7 4.38 15.70 -21.37
N PHE A 8 5.44 15.96 -20.61
CA PHE A 8 5.69 15.30 -19.33
C PHE A 8 4.69 15.72 -18.25
N LYS A 9 4.30 16.99 -18.22
CA LYS A 9 3.27 17.49 -17.31
C LYS A 9 1.91 16.88 -17.62
N GLU A 10 1.54 16.82 -18.90
CA GLU A 10 0.30 16.16 -19.35
C GLU A 10 0.30 14.67 -19.00
N PHE A 11 1.46 14.00 -19.13
CA PHE A 11 1.62 12.61 -18.71
C PHE A 11 1.45 12.40 -17.19
N ILE A 12 2.08 13.26 -16.38
CA ILE A 12 1.96 13.20 -14.91
C ILE A 12 0.55 13.56 -14.42
N GLN A 13 -0.17 14.41 -15.15
CA GLN A 13 -1.55 14.78 -14.84
C GLN A 13 -2.54 13.63 -15.07
N GLN A 14 -2.12 12.49 -15.64
CA GLN A 14 -2.92 11.28 -15.60
C GLN A 14 -2.96 10.75 -14.16
N GLY A 15 -4.07 11.01 -13.45
CA GLY A 15 -4.25 10.64 -12.03
C GLY A 15 -3.86 9.20 -11.70
N ASN A 16 -4.21 8.24 -12.57
CA ASN A 16 -3.85 6.83 -12.43
C ASN A 16 -2.32 6.58 -12.29
N VAL A 17 -1.47 7.39 -12.92
CA VAL A 17 -0.01 7.25 -12.82
C VAL A 17 0.50 7.84 -11.49
N MET A 18 -0.07 8.96 -11.06
CA MET A 18 0.32 9.61 -9.80
C MET A 18 -0.01 8.74 -8.59
N ASP A 19 -1.22 8.20 -8.52
CA ASP A 19 -1.65 7.37 -7.39
C ASP A 19 -0.88 6.05 -7.33
N MET A 20 -0.60 5.44 -8.49
CA MET A 20 0.26 4.27 -8.58
C MET A 20 1.70 4.59 -8.11
N ALA A 21 2.25 5.74 -8.52
CA ALA A 21 3.60 6.14 -8.12
C ALA A 21 3.72 6.36 -6.60
N ILE A 22 2.74 7.05 -6.01
CA ILE A 22 2.68 7.28 -4.57
C ILE A 22 2.58 5.93 -3.83
N GLY A 23 1.72 5.02 -4.29
CA GLY A 23 1.56 3.68 -3.72
C GLY A 23 2.87 2.88 -3.70
N ILE A 24 3.64 2.92 -4.78
CA ILE A 24 4.94 2.21 -4.88
C ILE A 24 5.98 2.85 -3.93
N ILE A 25 6.05 4.18 -3.88
CA ILE A 25 7.02 4.90 -3.03
C ILE A 25 6.73 4.62 -1.54
N ILE A 26 5.47 4.73 -1.12
CA ILE A 26 5.05 4.45 0.25
C ILE A 26 5.25 2.96 0.58
N GLY A 27 4.90 2.06 -0.33
CA GLY A 27 5.10 0.62 -0.16
C GLY A 27 6.59 0.25 0.03
N GLY A 28 7.48 0.87 -0.74
CA GLY A 28 8.93 0.70 -0.61
C GLY A 28 9.46 1.20 0.74
N ALA A 29 9.07 2.41 1.14
CA ALA A 29 9.48 3.00 2.42
C ALA A 29 8.98 2.18 3.62
N PHE A 30 7.73 1.72 3.57
CA PHE A 30 7.14 0.88 4.61
C PHE A 30 7.87 -0.46 4.73
N THR A 31 8.17 -1.10 3.60
CA THR A 31 8.95 -2.35 3.57
C THR A 31 10.33 -2.16 4.20
N ALA A 32 11.00 -1.02 3.95
CA ALA A 32 12.28 -0.70 4.56
C ALA A 32 12.20 -0.57 6.08
N ILE A 33 11.16 0.09 6.61
CA ILE A 33 10.93 0.23 8.05
C ILE A 33 10.73 -1.14 8.70
N VAL A 34 9.88 -1.98 8.12
CA VAL A 34 9.62 -3.33 8.64
C VAL A 34 10.89 -4.19 8.57
N THR A 35 11.65 -4.09 7.48
CA THR A 35 12.91 -4.81 7.31
C THR A 35 13.95 -4.39 8.37
N SER A 36 14.09 -3.10 8.65
CA SER A 36 14.98 -2.59 9.69
C SER A 36 14.54 -3.05 11.08
N LEU A 37 13.23 -3.01 11.40
CA LEU A 37 12.72 -3.53 12.66
C LEU A 37 13.08 -5.01 12.86
N VAL A 38 12.97 -5.82 11.81
CA VAL A 38 13.28 -7.25 11.91
C VAL A 38 14.79 -7.49 11.98
N ASN A 39 15.58 -6.81 11.13
CA ASN A 39 17.02 -7.01 11.09
C ASN A 39 17.75 -6.43 12.31
N ASP A 40 17.29 -5.30 12.83
CA ASP A 40 18.00 -4.52 13.84
C ASP A 40 17.46 -4.78 15.25
N ILE A 41 16.20 -5.22 15.39
CA ILE A 41 15.61 -5.53 16.71
C ILE A 41 15.36 -7.03 16.86
N ILE A 42 14.59 -7.64 15.95
CA ILE A 42 14.17 -9.03 16.13
C ILE A 42 15.34 -10.01 15.97
N ASN A 43 16.16 -9.88 14.93
CA ASN A 43 17.28 -10.80 14.67
C ASN A 43 18.31 -10.81 15.83
N PRO A 44 18.72 -9.66 16.42
CA PRO A 44 19.58 -9.67 17.61
C PRO A 44 18.92 -10.32 18.83
N PHE A 45 17.62 -10.12 19.04
CA PHE A 45 16.89 -10.78 20.13
C PHE A 45 16.84 -12.30 19.94
N ILE A 46 16.59 -12.77 18.71
CA ILE A 46 16.63 -14.20 18.37
C ILE A 46 18.05 -14.75 18.59
N LYS A 47 19.10 -14.03 18.16
CA LYS A 47 20.50 -14.40 18.39
C LYS A 47 20.83 -14.54 19.87
N LEU A 48 20.33 -13.63 20.70
CA LEU A 48 20.58 -13.62 22.14
C LEU A 48 19.89 -14.80 22.83
N ILE A 49 18.64 -15.10 22.46
CA ILE A 49 17.89 -16.25 23.01
C ILE A 49 18.43 -17.58 22.48
N SER A 50 18.90 -17.61 21.23
CA SER A 50 19.51 -18.79 20.59
C SER A 50 20.98 -19.00 20.97
N GLY A 51 21.56 -18.19 21.86
CA GLY A 51 22.91 -18.40 22.40
C GLY A 51 24.07 -18.00 21.47
N GLY A 52 23.87 -17.04 20.56
CA GLY A 52 24.96 -16.42 19.78
C GLY A 52 25.14 -16.92 18.35
N GLY A 53 24.21 -17.71 17.80
CA GLY A 53 24.22 -18.14 16.39
C GLY A 53 22.90 -17.83 15.69
N THR A 54 22.95 -17.15 14.53
CA THR A 54 21.85 -17.16 13.54
C THR A 54 21.87 -18.38 12.63
N GLU A 55 22.91 -19.19 12.74
CA GLU A 55 22.91 -20.49 12.12
C GLU A 55 22.07 -21.39 12.99
N VAL A 56 21.15 -22.16 12.39
CA VAL A 56 20.70 -23.41 12.99
C VAL A 56 21.95 -24.29 13.06
N SER A 57 22.78 -24.07 14.08
CA SER A 57 24.03 -24.78 14.34
C SER A 57 23.69 -26.24 14.57
N GLY A 58 23.71 -27.03 13.50
CA GLY A 58 23.38 -28.45 13.58
C GLY A 58 23.07 -29.16 12.26
N LEU A 59 22.85 -28.45 11.14
CA LEU A 59 22.54 -29.11 9.85
C LEU A 59 23.35 -28.62 8.65
N SER A 60 24.56 -28.11 8.87
CA SER A 60 25.54 -27.99 7.79
C SER A 60 26.26 -29.33 7.66
N ILE A 61 25.83 -30.16 6.71
CA ILE A 61 26.59 -31.36 6.31
C ILE A 61 27.84 -30.86 5.59
N PRO A 62 29.05 -31.07 6.12
CA PRO A 62 30.27 -30.65 5.42
C PRO A 62 30.42 -31.52 4.17
N VAL A 63 30.26 -30.91 2.99
CA VAL A 63 30.52 -31.54 1.69
C VAL A 63 31.95 -31.13 1.28
N PRO A 64 32.86 -32.08 0.97
CA PRO A 64 34.20 -31.72 0.53
C PRO A 64 34.13 -31.11 -0.87
N GLY A 65 34.41 -29.81 -1.00
CA GLY A 65 34.48 -29.10 -2.28
C GLY A 65 33.82 -27.73 -2.34
N THR A 66 33.03 -27.35 -1.31
CA THR A 66 32.53 -25.99 -1.13
C THR A 66 32.85 -25.55 0.30
N GLN A 67 33.38 -24.33 0.48
CA GLN A 67 33.80 -23.82 1.79
C GLN A 67 32.62 -23.79 2.79
N ASN A 68 31.39 -23.70 2.26
CA ASN A 68 30.13 -23.90 2.97
C ASN A 68 29.30 -24.93 2.16
N GLY A 69 28.73 -25.95 2.81
CA GLY A 69 27.85 -26.94 2.18
C GLY A 69 26.49 -26.33 1.75
N ILE A 70 25.44 -27.16 1.66
CA ILE A 70 24.07 -26.63 1.53
C ILE A 70 23.65 -26.10 2.91
N ASP A 71 23.65 -24.78 3.07
CA ASP A 71 23.31 -24.10 4.33
C ASP A 71 21.78 -24.09 4.57
N PHE A 72 21.24 -25.22 5.02
CA PHE A 72 19.83 -25.32 5.45
C PHE A 72 19.51 -24.33 6.58
N GLY A 73 20.51 -23.92 7.38
CA GLY A 73 20.37 -22.90 8.42
C GLY A 73 19.99 -21.53 7.86
N ALA A 74 20.67 -21.07 6.82
CA ALA A 74 20.37 -19.79 6.17
C ALA A 74 18.98 -19.78 5.53
N PHE A 75 18.57 -20.91 4.93
CA PHE A 75 17.24 -21.05 4.35
C PHE A 75 16.13 -21.03 5.40
N ILE A 76 16.30 -21.76 6.52
CA ILE A 76 15.33 -21.74 7.64
C ILE A 76 15.27 -20.34 8.27
N SER A 77 16.41 -19.67 8.43
CA SER A 77 16.47 -18.30 8.92
C SER A 77 15.72 -17.32 8.01
N ALA A 78 15.85 -17.46 6.68
CA ALA A 78 15.09 -16.67 5.72
C ALA A 78 13.57 -16.91 5.82
N ILE A 79 13.14 -18.16 6.01
CA ILE A 79 11.71 -18.50 6.21
C ILE A 79 11.19 -17.88 7.52
N ILE A 80 11.94 -17.98 8.62
CA ILE A 80 11.58 -17.39 9.91
C ILE A 80 11.45 -15.87 9.77
N ASN A 81 12.42 -15.22 9.12
CA ASN A 81 12.40 -13.78 8.86
C ASN A 81 11.15 -13.38 8.04
N PHE A 82 10.85 -14.11 6.96
CA PHE A 82 9.65 -13.87 6.16
C PHE A 82 8.35 -13.97 6.98
N LEU A 83 8.23 -15.01 7.82
CA LEU A 83 7.06 -15.19 8.69
C LEU A 83 6.93 -14.05 9.73
N ILE A 84 8.04 -13.57 10.27
CA ILE A 84 8.05 -12.44 11.22
C ILE A 84 7.62 -11.14 10.54
N ILE A 85 8.17 -10.84 9.35
CA ILE A 85 7.77 -9.67 8.55
C ILE A 85 6.27 -9.73 8.26
N ALA A 86 5.77 -10.86 7.76
CA ALA A 86 4.36 -11.05 7.47
C ALA A 86 3.49 -10.86 8.73
N PHE A 87 3.92 -11.38 9.88
CA PHE A 87 3.22 -11.23 11.15
C PHE A 87 3.19 -9.79 11.65
N ILE A 88 4.29 -9.04 11.53
CA ILE A 88 4.35 -7.62 11.93
C ILE A 88 3.44 -6.78 11.03
N VAL A 89 3.51 -6.96 9.71
CA VAL A 89 2.63 -6.25 8.76
C VAL A 89 1.16 -6.57 9.06
N PHE A 90 0.83 -7.83 9.30
CA PHE A 90 -0.52 -8.23 9.70
C PHE A 90 -0.96 -7.56 11.01
N CYS A 91 -0.09 -7.52 12.03
CA CYS A 91 -0.39 -6.84 13.29
C CYS A 91 -0.60 -5.34 13.09
N MET A 92 0.19 -4.68 12.25
CA MET A 92 0.05 -3.25 11.93
C MET A 92 -1.27 -2.97 11.20
N VAL A 93 -1.59 -3.72 10.15
CA VAL A 93 -2.87 -3.59 9.42
C VAL A 93 -4.04 -3.87 10.36
N LYS A 94 -3.92 -4.87 11.24
CA LYS A 94 -4.94 -5.17 12.25
C LYS A 94 -5.10 -4.04 13.28
N ALA A 95 -4.01 -3.40 13.68
CA ALA A 95 -4.04 -2.26 14.59
C ALA A 95 -4.70 -1.04 13.92
N LEU A 96 -4.37 -0.75 12.66
CA LEU A 96 -5.02 0.31 11.88
C LEU A 96 -6.49 0.00 11.66
N ASN A 97 -6.85 -1.21 11.24
CA ASN A 97 -8.25 -1.64 11.09
C ASN A 97 -9.02 -1.60 12.40
N LYS A 98 -8.37 -1.86 13.54
CA LYS A 98 -8.98 -1.75 14.87
C LYS A 98 -9.14 -0.29 15.30
N PHE A 99 -8.16 0.56 15.00
CA PHE A 99 -8.21 1.99 15.28
C PHE A 99 -9.28 2.67 14.44
N MET A 100 -9.32 2.43 13.13
CA MET A 100 -10.37 2.89 12.21
C MET A 100 -11.76 2.38 12.60
N LYS A 101 -11.89 1.17 13.14
CA LYS A 101 -13.18 0.67 13.66
C LYS A 101 -13.56 1.27 15.02
N ALA A 102 -12.58 1.67 15.82
CA ALA A 102 -12.79 2.33 17.11
C ALA A 102 -13.09 3.82 16.96
N SER A 103 -12.51 4.48 15.94
CA SER A 103 -12.87 5.82 15.50
C SER A 103 -14.01 5.73 14.50
N LYS A 104 -15.26 5.90 14.94
CA LYS A 104 -16.40 6.21 14.05
C LYS A 104 -16.25 7.63 13.40
N LEU A 105 -15.16 7.85 12.68
CA LEU A 105 -15.01 8.78 11.56
C LEU A 105 -14.62 7.84 10.40
N LYS A 106 -15.39 7.51 9.37
CA LYS A 106 -16.46 8.23 8.67
C LYS A 106 -16.11 9.71 8.47
N LYS A 107 -15.03 9.98 7.73
CA LYS A 107 -15.13 10.88 6.57
C LYS A 107 -13.88 11.05 5.70
N ASP A 108 -12.65 10.82 6.16
CA ASP A 108 -11.52 11.42 5.44
C ASP A 108 -10.57 10.43 4.73
N GLU A 109 -10.68 9.12 4.95
CA GLU A 109 -9.87 8.12 4.21
C GLU A 109 -10.56 7.62 2.93
N GLU A 110 -11.78 8.12 2.68
CA GLU A 110 -12.58 7.93 1.46
C GLU A 110 -12.45 9.15 0.52
N GLU A 111 -11.60 10.14 0.84
CA GLU A 111 -11.30 11.27 -0.07
C GLU A 111 -10.10 11.00 -0.99
N ALA A 112 -9.39 9.87 -0.85
CA ALA A 112 -8.22 9.57 -1.69
C ALA A 112 -8.48 8.58 -2.85
N VAL A 113 -9.69 8.02 -2.98
CA VAL A 113 -10.03 7.09 -4.08
C VAL A 113 -11.37 7.41 -4.76
N GLU A 114 -12.17 8.33 -4.22
CA GLU A 114 -13.45 8.74 -4.81
C GLU A 114 -13.43 10.22 -5.26
N GLU A 115 -12.67 10.52 -6.32
CA GLU A 115 -13.25 11.33 -7.39
C GLU A 115 -14.25 10.42 -8.13
N VAL A 116 -15.38 10.09 -7.50
CA VAL A 116 -16.54 9.66 -8.30
C VAL A 116 -16.95 10.89 -9.07
N ALA A 117 -16.75 10.84 -10.39
CA ALA A 117 -17.07 11.93 -11.30
C ALA A 117 -18.48 12.45 -10.99
N ALA A 118 -18.58 13.74 -10.67
CA ALA A 118 -19.86 14.37 -10.38
C ALA A 118 -20.83 14.13 -11.56
N PRO A 119 -22.09 13.76 -11.31
CA PRO A 119 -23.01 13.49 -12.41
C PRO A 119 -23.25 14.73 -13.27
N HIS A 120 -23.08 14.55 -14.57
CA HIS A 120 -23.37 15.58 -15.55
C HIS A 120 -24.87 15.65 -15.87
N CYS A 121 -25.39 16.85 -16.05
CA CYS A 121 -26.76 17.04 -16.51
C CYS A 121 -26.94 16.54 -17.94
N PRO A 122 -27.97 15.72 -18.26
CA PRO A 122 -28.21 15.25 -19.63
C PRO A 122 -28.64 16.37 -20.61
N HIS A 123 -29.08 17.53 -20.10
CA HIS A 123 -29.55 18.65 -20.93
C HIS A 123 -28.46 19.68 -21.23
N CYS A 124 -27.68 20.07 -20.22
CA CYS A 124 -26.68 21.13 -20.35
C CYS A 124 -25.24 20.69 -20.11
N LEU A 125 -25.00 19.41 -19.80
CA LEU A 125 -23.68 18.80 -19.57
C LEU A 125 -22.86 19.38 -18.41
N GLU A 126 -23.33 20.45 -17.77
CA GLU A 126 -22.76 20.99 -16.55
C GLU A 126 -22.83 19.99 -15.38
N GLU A 127 -21.88 20.08 -14.45
CA GLU A 127 -21.82 19.26 -13.25
C GLU A 127 -23.02 19.56 -12.32
N VAL A 128 -23.68 18.50 -11.84
CA VAL A 128 -24.82 18.60 -10.94
C VAL A 128 -24.57 17.75 -9.70
N LYS A 129 -25.11 18.19 -8.57
CA LYS A 129 -25.07 17.41 -7.33
C LYS A 129 -25.85 16.11 -7.49
N GLU A 130 -25.34 15.04 -6.90
CA GLU A 130 -26.04 13.75 -6.82
C GLU A 130 -27.44 13.92 -6.21
N GLY A 131 -28.43 13.24 -6.79
CA GLY A 131 -29.82 13.27 -6.38
C GLY A 131 -30.58 14.55 -6.74
N ALA A 132 -29.97 15.47 -7.50
CA ALA A 132 -30.71 16.64 -7.99
C ALA A 132 -31.80 16.21 -8.99
N THR A 133 -33.05 16.56 -8.68
CA THR A 133 -34.21 16.34 -9.56
C THR A 133 -34.36 17.45 -10.60
N ARG A 134 -33.70 18.60 -10.39
CA ARG A 134 -33.64 19.74 -11.31
C ARG A 134 -32.24 20.33 -11.37
N CYS A 135 -31.79 20.63 -12.59
CA CYS A 135 -30.49 21.24 -12.81
C CYS A 135 -30.51 22.74 -12.45
N PRO A 136 -29.54 23.26 -11.66
CA PRO A 136 -29.48 24.68 -11.31
C PRO A 136 -29.04 25.59 -12.48
N HIS A 137 -28.38 25.05 -13.50
CA HIS A 137 -27.88 25.81 -14.65
C HIS A 137 -28.93 25.99 -15.75
N CYS A 138 -29.60 24.90 -16.14
CA CYS A 138 -30.56 24.93 -17.26
C CYS A 138 -32.02 24.76 -16.84
N THR A 139 -32.31 24.58 -15.54
CA THR A 139 -33.66 24.31 -15.02
C THR A 139 -34.37 23.07 -15.58
N GLY A 140 -33.66 22.25 -16.37
CA GLY A 140 -34.17 20.98 -16.87
C GLY A 140 -34.43 19.98 -15.74
N GLU A 141 -35.51 19.22 -15.87
CA GLU A 141 -35.81 18.08 -14.99
C GLU A 141 -34.94 16.88 -15.37
N ILE A 142 -34.38 16.24 -14.34
CA ILE A 142 -33.55 15.05 -14.48
C ILE A 142 -34.40 13.88 -13.99
N GLU A 143 -34.99 13.14 -14.93
CA GLU A 143 -35.82 11.97 -14.62
C GLU A 143 -34.97 10.91 -13.93
N GLY A 144 -35.36 10.53 -12.70
CA GLY A 144 -34.62 9.57 -11.89
C GLY A 144 -33.57 10.18 -10.95
N GLY A 145 -33.27 11.48 -11.05
CA GLY A 145 -32.24 12.14 -10.25
C GLY A 145 -30.84 12.05 -10.87
N ALA A 146 -30.00 13.06 -10.63
CA ALA A 146 -28.61 13.05 -11.10
C ALA A 146 -27.80 11.95 -10.38
N HIS A 147 -27.28 10.98 -11.13
CA HIS A 147 -26.48 9.87 -10.62
C HIS A 147 -25.19 9.74 -11.42
N ALA A 148 -24.07 9.58 -10.73
CA ALA A 148 -22.79 9.34 -11.39
C ALA A 148 -22.91 8.06 -12.25
N ALA A 149 -22.33 8.10 -13.44
CA ALA A 149 -22.33 6.97 -14.39
C ALA A 149 -21.24 5.96 -14.02
#